data_AF-A0A6G0U8Q5-F1
#
_entry.id   AF-A0A6G0U8Q5-F1
#
_cell.length_a   1.000
_cell.length_b   1.000
_cell.length_c   1.000
_cell.angle_alpha   90.00
_cell.angle_beta   90.00
_cell.angle_gamma   90.00
#
_symmetry.space_group_name_H-M   'P 1'
#
loop_
_entity.id
_entity.type
_entity.pdbx_description
1 polymer ?
#
loop_
_entity_poly.entity_id
_entity_poly.type
_entity_poly.pdbx_seq_one_letter_code
_entity_poly.pdbx_strand_id
1 'polypeptide(L)'
;MFRVINEQDIKTNNKNKNNQDSPITPIKLGKNNNPADRGWSVKKSNKQIDIDTDVNAQNKPPPPVFVKGVEDFPELCARLIEIIGVENFICKSSADKLKIQTSNPESYRTLIHFLKDENAQYHTYQLRENKLLRIVIRNLHSSTPIKAIKEELEFILFEVRQVTNVLHKVNKNPLPLFFVDLEPTPKSKEIFELSSLLHTKIRIEEPYKSKVISQCLKCQEYGHTRTYCGYHPRCVRCEDSHQTSDCPNPRDAPPKCALCSENHPANYKGCSIYRELQRRKKPTSKSNIVTDNIRYKSPNIQSSHLPNDTLFNKPPYSDQHKSYAHITSNQSNNHAHSSNPIPPDVDVNKII
;
A
#
# COMPACT_ATOMS: atom_id res chain seq x y z
N MET A 1 -3.17 19.78 -25.67
CA MET A 1 -2.74 20.28 -27.00
C MET A 1 -1.81 19.23 -27.57
N PHE A 2 -2.32 18.38 -28.45
CA PHE A 2 -1.59 17.20 -28.95
C PHE A 2 -0.95 17.52 -30.31
N ARG A 3 0.37 17.34 -30.44
CA ARG A 3 1.14 17.57 -31.68
C ARG A 3 2.02 16.36 -31.98
N VAL A 4 2.01 15.97 -33.25
CA VAL A 4 2.54 14.75 -33.87
C VAL A 4 4.07 14.77 -34.01
N ILE A 5 4.66 13.58 -33.92
CA ILE A 5 6.10 13.22 -34.03
C ILE A 5 6.38 12.70 -35.45
N ASN A 6 7.60 12.93 -35.98
CA ASN A 6 8.11 12.27 -37.18
C ASN A 6 9.23 11.27 -36.82
N GLU A 7 9.16 10.07 -37.42
CA GLU A 7 10.14 8.98 -37.38
C GLU A 7 11.11 9.02 -38.58
N GLN A 8 12.31 8.44 -38.38
CA GLN A 8 13.19 7.68 -39.30
C GLN A 8 14.57 7.57 -38.61
N ASP A 9 15.36 6.49 -38.62
CA ASP A 9 15.51 5.40 -39.58
C ASP A 9 16.26 4.18 -39.01
N ILE A 10 16.13 3.08 -39.74
CA ILE A 10 16.66 1.71 -39.56
C ILE A 10 18.15 1.58 -40.01
N LYS A 11 18.95 0.69 -39.39
CA LYS A 11 19.89 -0.25 -40.09
C LYS A 11 20.61 -1.26 -39.16
N THR A 12 20.23 -2.52 -39.35
CA THR A 12 21.02 -3.77 -39.45
C THR A 12 22.53 -3.79 -39.11
N ASN A 13 22.95 -4.83 -38.38
CA ASN A 13 24.04 -5.70 -38.87
C ASN A 13 24.06 -7.12 -38.25
N ASN A 14 24.34 -8.09 -39.11
CA ASN A 14 24.49 -9.52 -38.90
C ASN A 14 25.96 -9.88 -38.58
N LYS A 15 26.23 -10.92 -37.77
CA LYS A 15 27.39 -11.83 -37.98
C LYS A 15 27.32 -13.12 -37.13
N ASN A 16 27.33 -14.24 -37.86
CA ASN A 16 27.52 -15.64 -37.44
C ASN A 16 28.93 -15.92 -36.86
N LYS A 17 29.09 -16.92 -35.97
CA LYS A 17 29.62 -18.29 -36.28
C LYS A 17 30.05 -19.10 -35.03
N ASN A 18 29.57 -20.35 -35.01
CA ASN A 18 30.26 -21.64 -34.75
C ASN A 18 30.56 -22.18 -33.34
N ASN A 19 29.78 -23.22 -32.97
CA ASN A 19 30.09 -24.58 -32.48
C ASN A 19 31.48 -24.92 -31.87
N GLN A 20 31.46 -25.67 -30.76
CA GLN A 20 31.94 -27.08 -30.72
C GLN A 20 31.51 -27.85 -29.45
N ASP A 21 31.25 -29.14 -29.66
CA ASP A 21 30.73 -30.16 -28.76
C ASP A 21 31.82 -30.95 -27.98
N SER A 22 31.46 -31.37 -26.75
CA SER A 22 31.70 -32.71 -26.11
C SER A 22 33.14 -33.17 -25.76
N PRO A 23 33.38 -34.09 -24.78
CA PRO A 23 32.55 -35.25 -24.43
C PRO A 23 32.39 -35.64 -22.92
N ILE A 24 31.57 -36.67 -22.74
CA ILE A 24 31.01 -37.26 -21.51
C ILE A 24 31.84 -38.50 -21.05
N THR A 25 31.69 -38.86 -19.77
CA THR A 25 31.58 -40.24 -19.17
C THR A 25 32.76 -40.73 -18.27
N PRO A 26 32.62 -41.85 -17.50
CA PRO A 26 31.79 -41.98 -16.28
C PRO A 26 32.52 -42.79 -15.16
N ILE A 27 32.13 -42.73 -13.88
CA ILE A 27 32.47 -43.79 -12.91
C ILE A 27 31.30 -44.10 -11.96
N LYS A 28 30.90 -45.39 -11.95
CA LYS A 28 30.04 -46.10 -10.98
C LYS A 28 30.92 -46.88 -9.99
N LEU A 29 30.53 -46.95 -8.71
CA LEU A 29 30.38 -48.16 -7.86
C LEU A 29 30.05 -47.67 -6.42
N GLY A 30 29.20 -48.28 -5.62
CA GLY A 30 28.60 -49.61 -5.69
C GLY A 30 27.36 -49.75 -4.78
N LYS A 31 26.68 -50.88 -5.00
CA LYS A 31 25.51 -51.38 -4.27
C LYS A 31 25.95 -51.99 -2.93
N ASN A 32 25.06 -52.02 -1.93
CA ASN A 32 24.59 -53.27 -1.31
C ASN A 32 23.52 -53.06 -0.20
N ASN A 33 22.37 -53.71 -0.43
CA ASN A 33 21.57 -54.55 0.48
C ASN A 33 20.86 -53.97 1.72
N ASN A 34 19.51 -53.91 1.60
CA ASN A 34 18.47 -54.04 2.63
C ASN A 34 18.36 -55.51 3.14
N PRO A 35 17.48 -55.90 4.10
CA PRO A 35 16.47 -55.13 4.86
C PRO A 35 16.42 -55.44 6.38
N ALA A 36 15.68 -54.63 7.15
CA ALA A 36 15.05 -55.09 8.39
C ALA A 36 13.63 -54.50 8.51
N ASP A 37 12.67 -55.41 8.56
CA ASP A 37 11.24 -55.22 8.82
C ASP A 37 10.95 -54.28 9.99
N ARG A 38 10.08 -53.29 9.76
CA ARG A 38 8.96 -52.96 10.66
C ARG A 38 7.79 -52.46 9.83
N GLY A 39 6.76 -53.29 9.72
CA GLY A 39 5.50 -52.94 9.09
C GLY A 39 4.75 -51.83 9.84
N TRP A 40 4.05 -50.99 9.08
CA TRP A 40 2.90 -50.26 9.58
C TRP A 40 1.80 -50.23 8.50
N SER A 41 0.63 -50.72 8.90
CA SER A 41 -0.57 -50.93 8.09
C SER A 41 -1.01 -49.71 7.29
N VAL A 42 -1.25 -49.92 6.00
CA VAL A 42 -1.99 -49.01 5.11
C VAL A 42 -3.48 -49.09 5.44
N LYS A 43 -4.02 -48.08 6.11
CA LYS A 43 -5.47 -47.82 6.12
C LYS A 43 -5.81 -47.06 4.83
N LYS A 44 -6.42 -47.74 3.86
CA LYS A 44 -7.09 -47.10 2.73
C LYS A 44 -8.28 -46.28 3.27
N SER A 45 -8.13 -44.97 3.30
CA SER A 45 -9.27 -44.05 3.32
C SER A 45 -9.38 -43.42 1.94
N ASN A 46 -10.34 -43.89 1.15
CA ASN A 46 -10.86 -43.16 -0.01
C ASN A 46 -11.43 -41.84 0.50
N LYS A 47 -10.67 -40.75 0.36
CA LYS A 47 -11.25 -39.40 0.33
C LYS A 47 -11.21 -38.96 -1.12
N GLN A 48 -12.41 -38.85 -1.69
CA GLN A 48 -12.67 -38.15 -2.94
C GLN A 48 -12.06 -36.75 -2.80
N ILE A 49 -11.00 -36.49 -3.55
CA ILE A 49 -10.41 -35.16 -3.66
C ILE A 49 -11.30 -34.47 -4.70
N ASP A 50 -12.23 -33.64 -4.23
CA ASP A 50 -12.86 -32.65 -5.10
C ASP A 50 -11.77 -31.65 -5.48
N ILE A 51 -11.18 -31.88 -6.66
CA ILE A 51 -10.24 -30.97 -7.30
C ILE A 51 -11.06 -29.78 -7.81
N ASP A 52 -11.37 -28.86 -6.91
CA ASP A 52 -11.79 -27.51 -7.30
C ASP A 52 -10.53 -26.82 -7.86
N THR A 53 -10.28 -27.11 -9.12
CA THR A 53 -9.15 -26.58 -9.87
C THR A 53 -9.40 -25.08 -10.01
N ASP A 54 -8.64 -24.26 -9.29
CA ASP A 54 -8.57 -22.79 -9.43
C ASP A 54 -7.98 -22.43 -10.80
N VAL A 55 -8.70 -22.76 -11.88
CA VAL A 55 -8.42 -22.34 -13.26
C VAL A 55 -8.79 -20.85 -13.44
N ASN A 56 -9.37 -20.21 -12.41
CA ASN A 56 -9.89 -18.84 -12.46
C ASN A 56 -8.91 -17.77 -11.93
N ALA A 57 -7.70 -18.15 -11.52
CA ALA A 57 -6.70 -17.19 -11.04
C ALA A 57 -6.02 -16.39 -12.16
N GLN A 58 -5.99 -16.91 -13.41
CA GLN A 58 -5.19 -16.34 -14.50
C GLN A 58 -5.90 -15.25 -15.34
N ASN A 59 -7.22 -15.07 -15.17
CA ASN A 59 -8.00 -14.16 -16.03
C ASN A 59 -8.59 -12.96 -15.30
N LYS A 60 -7.94 -12.50 -14.21
CA LYS A 60 -8.42 -11.28 -13.54
C LYS A 60 -7.87 -10.06 -14.28
N PRO A 61 -8.72 -9.09 -14.65
CA PRO A 61 -8.25 -7.95 -15.41
C PRO A 61 -7.25 -7.11 -14.58
N PRO A 62 -6.37 -6.37 -15.25
CA PRO A 62 -5.45 -5.42 -14.62
C PRO A 62 -6.13 -4.48 -13.61
N PRO A 63 -5.40 -3.85 -12.69
CA PRO A 63 -5.92 -2.76 -11.89
C PRO A 63 -6.48 -1.62 -12.76
N PRO A 64 -7.53 -0.92 -12.30
CA PRO A 64 -8.05 0.22 -13.02
C PRO A 64 -7.07 1.40 -13.02
N VAL A 65 -7.22 2.25 -14.03
CA VAL A 65 -6.57 3.56 -14.14
C VAL A 65 -7.62 4.63 -13.91
N PHE A 66 -7.32 5.61 -13.09
CA PHE A 66 -8.22 6.73 -12.81
C PHE A 66 -7.60 8.02 -13.34
N VAL A 67 -8.29 8.68 -14.27
CA VAL A 67 -7.84 9.89 -14.96
C VAL A 67 -8.70 11.07 -14.50
N LYS A 68 -8.07 12.23 -14.25
CA LYS A 68 -8.71 13.51 -13.94
C LYS A 68 -8.61 14.47 -15.12
N GLY A 69 -9.55 15.40 -15.22
CA GLY A 69 -9.49 16.49 -16.21
C GLY A 69 -9.74 16.03 -17.65
N VAL A 70 -10.60 15.03 -17.84
CA VAL A 70 -11.05 14.62 -19.17
C VAL A 70 -12.14 15.59 -19.63
N GLU A 71 -11.80 16.50 -20.53
CA GLU A 71 -12.74 17.47 -21.11
C GLU A 71 -13.49 16.88 -22.32
N ASP A 72 -12.76 16.22 -23.22
CA ASP A 72 -13.32 15.54 -24.41
C ASP A 72 -13.20 14.02 -24.27
N PHE A 73 -14.28 13.40 -23.77
CA PHE A 73 -14.35 11.95 -23.61
C PHE A 73 -14.43 11.19 -24.94
N PRO A 74 -15.24 11.61 -25.93
CA PRO A 74 -15.24 10.99 -27.25
C PRO A 74 -13.86 10.94 -27.93
N GLU A 75 -13.13 12.06 -27.92
CA GLU A 75 -11.79 12.12 -28.52
C GLU A 75 -10.81 11.18 -27.81
N LEU A 76 -10.82 11.19 -26.46
CA LEU A 76 -10.04 10.24 -25.69
C LEU A 76 -10.38 8.80 -26.07
N CYS A 77 -11.66 8.46 -26.23
CA CYS A 77 -12.07 7.11 -26.63
C CYS A 77 -11.60 6.75 -28.03
N ALA A 78 -11.68 7.66 -29.00
CA ALA A 78 -11.19 7.43 -30.36
C ALA A 78 -9.69 7.10 -30.36
N ARG A 79 -8.90 7.88 -29.62
CA ARG A 79 -7.46 7.64 -29.44
C ARG A 79 -7.19 6.31 -28.74
N LEU A 80 -7.92 5.99 -27.67
CA LEU A 80 -7.78 4.70 -26.98
C LEU A 80 -8.14 3.52 -27.89
N ILE A 81 -9.20 3.63 -28.69
CA ILE A 81 -9.58 2.59 -29.65
C ILE A 81 -8.44 2.34 -30.65
N GLU A 82 -7.79 3.40 -31.13
CA GLU A 82 -6.65 3.30 -32.04
C GLU A 82 -5.45 2.55 -31.41
N ILE A 83 -5.11 2.87 -30.14
CA ILE A 83 -3.88 2.32 -29.52
C ILE A 83 -4.06 0.97 -28.83
N ILE A 84 -5.23 0.70 -28.24
CA ILE A 84 -5.47 -0.52 -27.44
C ILE A 84 -6.58 -1.39 -28.02
N GLY A 85 -7.42 -0.89 -28.93
CA GLY A 85 -8.54 -1.64 -29.51
C GLY A 85 -9.82 -1.57 -28.70
N VAL A 86 -10.97 -1.65 -29.39
CA VAL A 86 -12.33 -1.42 -28.83
C VAL A 86 -12.67 -2.38 -27.68
N GLU A 87 -12.28 -3.65 -27.77
CA GLU A 87 -12.68 -4.68 -26.81
C GLU A 87 -11.77 -4.74 -25.57
N ASN A 88 -10.69 -3.96 -25.56
CA ASN A 88 -9.63 -4.05 -24.55
C ASN A 88 -9.78 -3.07 -23.39
N PHE A 89 -10.82 -2.24 -23.38
CA PHE A 89 -11.10 -1.34 -22.26
C PHE A 89 -12.58 -1.03 -22.06
N ILE A 90 -12.92 -0.70 -20.82
CA ILE A 90 -14.24 -0.21 -20.42
C ILE A 90 -14.04 1.04 -19.55
N CYS A 91 -14.80 2.08 -19.85
CA CYS A 91 -14.80 3.34 -19.12
C CYS A 91 -16.01 3.42 -18.18
N LYS A 92 -15.80 3.96 -16.97
CA LYS A 92 -16.85 4.33 -16.02
C LYS A 92 -16.58 5.72 -15.49
N SER A 93 -17.52 6.64 -15.71
CA SER A 93 -17.41 7.99 -15.16
C SER A 93 -17.76 8.02 -13.67
N SER A 94 -17.07 8.89 -12.93
CA SER A 94 -17.33 9.26 -11.53
C SER A 94 -17.38 10.78 -11.46
N ALA A 95 -17.80 11.33 -10.31
CA ALA A 95 -17.95 12.77 -10.14
C ALA A 95 -16.68 13.59 -10.44
N ASP A 96 -15.49 13.04 -10.16
CA ASP A 96 -14.20 13.73 -10.28
C ASP A 96 -13.19 13.03 -11.20
N LYS A 97 -13.46 11.79 -11.61
CA LYS A 97 -12.48 10.89 -12.23
C LYS A 97 -13.14 9.99 -13.26
N LEU A 98 -12.48 9.80 -14.40
CA LEU A 98 -12.77 8.73 -15.34
C LEU A 98 -12.02 7.47 -14.90
N LYS A 99 -12.75 6.38 -14.65
CA LYS A 99 -12.16 5.07 -14.40
C LYS A 99 -12.07 4.31 -15.73
N ILE A 100 -10.86 3.91 -16.10
CA ILE A 100 -10.59 3.07 -17.27
C ILE A 100 -10.13 1.70 -16.76
N GLN A 101 -10.81 0.66 -17.19
CA GLN A 101 -10.52 -0.73 -16.86
C GLN A 101 -10.08 -1.43 -18.13
N THR A 102 -8.83 -1.88 -18.20
CA THR A 102 -8.34 -2.67 -19.34
C THR A 102 -8.59 -4.16 -19.14
N SER A 103 -8.59 -4.92 -20.24
CA SER A 103 -8.83 -6.36 -20.26
C SER A 103 -7.55 -7.17 -20.02
N ASN A 104 -6.38 -6.69 -20.48
CA ASN A 104 -5.10 -7.40 -20.41
C ASN A 104 -3.91 -6.49 -20.00
N PRO A 105 -2.80 -7.06 -19.49
CA PRO A 105 -1.61 -6.31 -19.05
C PRO A 105 -0.96 -5.45 -20.16
N GLU A 106 -0.99 -5.88 -21.41
CA GLU A 106 -0.38 -5.20 -22.55
C GLU A 106 -1.10 -3.88 -22.84
N SER A 107 -2.43 -3.92 -22.89
CA SER A 107 -3.28 -2.74 -23.04
C SER A 107 -3.14 -1.81 -21.84
N TYR A 108 -2.99 -2.36 -20.62
CA TYR A 108 -2.69 -1.58 -19.43
C TYR A 108 -1.38 -0.80 -19.58
N ARG A 109 -0.29 -1.47 -19.97
CA ARG A 109 1.03 -0.82 -20.13
C ARG A 109 0.96 0.26 -21.20
N THR A 110 0.35 -0.04 -22.35
CA THR A 110 0.16 0.90 -23.46
C THR A 110 -0.63 2.14 -23.03
N LEU A 111 -1.74 1.97 -22.29
CA LEU A 111 -2.51 3.06 -21.71
C LEU A 111 -1.67 3.92 -20.76
N ILE A 112 -0.87 3.30 -19.88
CA ILE A 112 -0.01 4.05 -18.95
C ILE A 112 1.08 4.82 -19.69
N HIS A 113 1.64 4.28 -20.77
CA HIS A 113 2.60 5.00 -21.61
C HIS A 113 1.94 6.20 -22.29
N PHE A 114 0.83 5.98 -22.98
CA PHE A 114 0.04 7.05 -23.59
C PHE A 114 -0.28 8.18 -22.61
N LEU A 115 -0.79 7.87 -21.41
CA LEU A 115 -1.12 8.87 -20.41
C LEU A 115 0.10 9.64 -19.88
N LYS A 116 1.30 9.04 -19.89
CA LYS A 116 2.55 9.74 -19.53
C LYS A 116 2.97 10.69 -20.62
N ASP A 117 2.95 10.24 -21.86
CA ASP A 117 3.38 11.03 -23.01
C ASP A 117 2.50 12.29 -23.17
N GLU A 118 1.20 12.12 -22.88
CA GLU A 118 0.23 13.22 -22.89
C GLU A 118 0.22 14.06 -21.60
N ASN A 119 1.13 13.80 -20.65
CA ASN A 119 1.20 14.47 -19.34
C ASN A 119 -0.15 14.51 -18.60
N ALA A 120 -0.95 13.45 -18.75
CA ALA A 120 -2.28 13.38 -18.17
C ALA A 120 -2.22 13.22 -16.64
N GLN A 121 -3.26 13.71 -15.96
CA GLN A 121 -3.39 13.57 -14.52
C GLN A 121 -4.08 12.26 -14.18
N TYR A 122 -3.32 11.25 -13.75
CA TYR A 122 -3.88 9.94 -13.43
C TYR A 122 -3.27 9.30 -12.18
N HIS A 123 -3.88 8.23 -11.71
CA HIS A 123 -3.22 7.25 -10.84
C HIS A 123 -3.72 5.83 -11.13
N THR A 124 -2.94 4.84 -10.70
CA THR A 124 -3.26 3.43 -10.89
C THR A 124 -2.62 2.59 -9.76
N TYR A 125 -2.52 1.27 -9.94
CA TYR A 125 -1.95 0.34 -8.98
C TYR A 125 -1.00 -0.64 -9.67
N GLN A 126 -0.18 -1.29 -8.86
CA GLN A 126 0.69 -2.38 -9.30
C GLN A 126 -0.11 -3.51 -9.96
N LEU A 127 0.35 -3.96 -11.14
CA LEU A 127 -0.13 -5.18 -11.76
C LEU A 127 0.07 -6.38 -10.83
N ARG A 128 -0.87 -7.33 -10.84
CA ARG A 128 -0.82 -8.47 -9.92
C ARG A 128 0.33 -9.42 -10.20
N GLU A 129 0.66 -9.62 -11.48
CA GLU A 129 1.83 -10.38 -11.94
C GLU A 129 3.15 -9.83 -11.36
N ASN A 130 3.22 -8.52 -11.11
CA ASN A 130 4.41 -7.86 -10.59
C ASN A 130 4.41 -7.79 -9.05
N LYS A 131 3.35 -8.30 -8.40
CA LYS A 131 3.20 -8.24 -6.95
C LYS A 131 3.77 -9.52 -6.33
N LEU A 132 4.95 -9.37 -5.74
CA LEU A 132 5.62 -10.43 -5.01
C LEU A 132 4.75 -10.97 -3.87
N LEU A 133 4.87 -12.28 -3.62
CA LEU A 133 4.32 -12.91 -2.43
C LEU A 133 5.31 -12.75 -1.28
N ARG A 134 5.05 -11.76 -0.42
CA ARG A 134 5.82 -11.59 0.82
C ARG A 134 5.27 -12.50 1.91
N ILE A 135 6.14 -13.28 2.54
CA ILE A 135 5.83 -14.12 3.70
C ILE A 135 6.71 -13.74 4.90
N VAL A 136 6.32 -14.22 6.08
CA VAL A 136 7.11 -14.16 7.31
C VAL A 136 7.43 -15.58 7.77
N ILE A 137 8.70 -15.93 7.85
CA ILE A 137 9.17 -17.16 8.49
C ILE A 137 9.39 -16.85 9.96
N ARG A 138 8.70 -17.58 10.84
CA ARG A 138 8.86 -17.52 12.30
C ARG A 138 9.60 -18.73 12.82
N ASN A 139 10.16 -18.57 14.02
CA ASN A 139 10.82 -19.62 14.81
C ASN A 139 12.13 -20.11 14.18
N LEU A 140 12.76 -19.29 13.35
CA LEU A 140 14.09 -19.56 12.79
C LEU A 140 15.11 -18.68 13.51
N HIS A 141 16.21 -19.25 14.00
CA HIS A 141 17.17 -18.51 14.82
C HIS A 141 17.79 -17.33 14.04
N SER A 142 17.98 -16.18 14.70
CA SER A 142 18.43 -14.95 14.05
C SER A 142 19.86 -15.00 13.49
N SER A 143 20.70 -15.91 14.00
CA SER A 143 22.04 -16.15 13.46
C SER A 143 22.05 -16.92 12.14
N THR A 144 20.90 -17.45 11.69
CA THR A 144 20.81 -18.20 10.44
C THR A 144 21.14 -17.29 9.26
N PRO A 145 22.16 -17.61 8.44
CA PRO A 145 22.53 -16.78 7.31
C PRO A 145 21.38 -16.68 6.29
N ILE A 146 21.06 -15.46 5.87
CA ILE A 146 20.01 -15.22 4.85
C ILE A 146 20.25 -15.97 3.53
N LYS A 147 21.53 -16.25 3.21
CA LYS A 147 21.92 -17.02 2.02
C LYS A 147 21.50 -18.49 2.14
N ALA A 148 21.76 -19.13 3.28
CA ALA A 148 21.35 -20.52 3.53
C ALA A 148 19.82 -20.68 3.47
N ILE A 149 19.07 -19.70 4.00
CA ILE A 149 17.61 -19.68 3.89
C ILE A 149 17.17 -19.61 2.43
N LYS A 150 17.80 -18.74 1.65
CA LYS A 150 17.51 -18.56 0.23
C LYS A 150 17.79 -19.84 -0.56
N GLU A 151 18.98 -20.42 -0.40
CA GLU A 151 19.42 -21.63 -1.09
C GLU A 151 18.51 -22.84 -0.78
N GLU A 152 18.12 -23.03 0.48
CA GLU A 152 17.21 -24.12 0.87
C GLU A 152 15.81 -23.95 0.26
N LEU A 153 15.28 -22.73 0.22
CA LEU A 153 13.99 -22.44 -0.41
C LEU A 153 14.04 -22.65 -1.93
N GLU A 154 15.13 -22.24 -2.58
CA GLU A 154 15.38 -22.48 -4.00
C GLU A 154 15.54 -23.98 -4.29
N PHE A 155 16.16 -24.75 -3.40
CA PHE A 155 16.24 -26.21 -3.49
C PHE A 155 14.87 -26.89 -3.43
N ILE A 156 13.93 -26.35 -2.65
CA ILE A 156 12.52 -26.80 -2.59
C ILE A 156 11.70 -26.28 -3.80
N LEU A 157 12.37 -25.64 -4.77
CA LEU A 157 11.82 -25.07 -6.01
C LEU A 157 10.89 -23.86 -5.78
N PHE A 158 11.20 -23.01 -4.81
CA PHE A 158 10.61 -21.68 -4.70
C PHE A 158 11.52 -20.63 -5.32
N GLU A 159 10.95 -19.73 -6.12
CA GLU A 159 11.67 -18.61 -6.69
C GLU A 159 11.77 -17.46 -5.68
N VAL A 160 12.94 -17.30 -5.08
CA VAL A 160 13.18 -16.32 -4.00
C VAL A 160 13.87 -15.07 -4.53
N ARG A 161 13.17 -13.94 -4.46
CA ARG A 161 13.75 -12.65 -4.82
C ARG A 161 14.62 -12.07 -3.71
N GLN A 162 14.12 -12.07 -2.48
CA GLN A 162 14.82 -11.45 -1.35
C GLN A 162 14.49 -12.11 -0.01
N VAL A 163 15.50 -12.22 0.85
CA VAL A 163 15.37 -12.61 2.27
C VAL A 163 15.93 -11.51 3.15
N THR A 164 15.20 -11.13 4.20
CA THR A 164 15.65 -10.12 5.18
C THR A 164 15.30 -10.52 6.61
N ASN A 165 16.24 -10.38 7.54
CA ASN A 165 15.96 -10.59 8.96
C ASN A 165 15.17 -9.39 9.53
N VAL A 166 14.17 -9.68 10.36
CA VAL A 166 13.39 -8.64 11.03
C VAL A 166 14.14 -8.16 12.27
N LEU A 167 14.43 -6.87 12.33
CA LEU A 167 15.07 -6.26 13.49
C LEU A 167 14.03 -5.77 14.49
N HIS A 168 14.35 -5.88 15.78
CA HIS A 168 13.58 -5.26 16.83
C HIS A 168 13.58 -3.73 16.67
N LYS A 169 12.41 -3.10 16.83
CA LYS A 169 12.18 -1.72 16.43
C LYS A 169 13.10 -0.70 17.10
N VAL A 170 13.39 -0.92 18.39
CA VAL A 170 14.14 0.02 19.25
C VAL A 170 15.64 -0.27 19.19
N ASN A 171 16.08 -1.37 19.81
CA ASN A 171 17.50 -1.74 19.93
C ASN A 171 18.15 -2.31 18.64
N LYS A 172 17.37 -2.54 17.57
CA LYS A 172 17.86 -3.09 16.29
C LYS A 172 18.43 -4.51 16.34
N ASN A 173 18.23 -5.23 17.43
CA ASN A 173 18.67 -6.62 17.54
C ASN A 173 17.86 -7.52 16.58
N PRO A 174 18.50 -8.51 15.94
CA PRO A 174 17.82 -9.39 14.98
C PRO A 174 16.89 -10.37 15.71
N LEU A 175 15.66 -10.50 15.19
CA LEU A 175 14.62 -11.37 15.74
C LEU A 175 14.65 -12.73 15.04
N PRO A 176 14.05 -13.77 15.66
CA PRO A 176 13.87 -15.07 15.02
C PRO A 176 12.72 -15.04 13.99
N LEU A 177 12.77 -14.05 13.10
CA LEU A 177 11.76 -13.67 12.13
C LEU A 177 12.46 -13.23 10.84
N PHE A 178 12.01 -13.73 9.69
CA PHE A 178 12.54 -13.36 8.40
C PHE A 178 11.42 -13.02 7.43
N PHE A 179 11.56 -11.91 6.70
CA PHE A 179 10.72 -11.64 5.54
C PHE A 179 11.34 -12.29 4.31
N VAL A 180 10.52 -12.99 3.55
CA VAL A 180 10.89 -13.55 2.26
C VAL A 180 9.93 -13.02 1.20
N ASP A 181 10.48 -12.43 0.14
CA ASP A 181 9.72 -12.02 -1.03
C ASP A 181 9.91 -13.08 -2.13
N LEU A 182 8.82 -13.76 -2.49
CA LEU A 182 8.79 -14.79 -3.53
C LEU A 182 8.21 -14.22 -4.83
N GLU A 183 8.71 -14.73 -5.96
CA GLU A 183 8.07 -14.47 -7.25
C GLU A 183 6.70 -15.17 -7.30
N PRO A 184 5.67 -14.53 -7.90
CA PRO A 184 4.30 -15.05 -7.92
C PRO A 184 4.15 -16.18 -8.95
N THR A 185 4.60 -17.38 -8.60
CA THR A 185 4.43 -18.60 -9.39
C THR A 185 3.21 -19.40 -8.91
N PRO A 186 2.66 -20.34 -9.71
CA PRO A 186 1.58 -21.22 -9.25
C PRO A 186 1.94 -21.97 -7.96
N LYS A 187 3.20 -22.39 -7.83
CA LYS A 187 3.75 -23.08 -6.67
C LYS A 187 3.98 -22.16 -5.47
N SER A 188 4.13 -20.85 -5.65
CA SER A 188 4.50 -19.93 -4.56
C SER A 188 3.50 -19.97 -3.40
N LYS A 189 2.22 -20.29 -3.65
CA LYS A 189 1.19 -20.42 -2.61
C LYS A 189 1.37 -21.66 -1.72
N GLU A 190 2.01 -22.72 -2.20
CA GLU A 190 2.28 -23.94 -1.43
C GLU A 190 3.28 -23.68 -0.28
N ILE A 191 3.99 -22.55 -0.30
CA ILE A 191 4.94 -22.18 0.76
C ILE A 191 4.30 -22.17 2.16
N PHE A 192 3.00 -21.89 2.28
CA PHE A 192 2.32 -21.86 3.57
C PHE A 192 2.19 -23.25 4.22
N GLU A 193 2.40 -24.33 3.47
CA GLU A 193 2.38 -25.70 3.96
C GLU A 193 3.74 -26.15 4.52
N LEU A 194 4.81 -25.41 4.22
CA LEU A 194 6.17 -25.71 4.70
C LEU A 194 6.28 -25.52 6.21
N SER A 195 6.59 -26.60 6.93
CA SER A 195 6.63 -26.65 8.40
C SER A 195 8.03 -26.83 8.99
N SER A 196 9.03 -27.15 8.16
CA SER A 196 10.42 -27.28 8.55
C SER A 196 11.35 -26.70 7.50
N LEU A 197 12.44 -26.06 7.95
CA LEU A 197 13.48 -25.50 7.10
C LEU A 197 14.81 -25.56 7.85
N LEU A 198 15.91 -25.99 7.22
CA LEU A 198 17.23 -26.08 7.85
C LEU A 198 17.20 -26.80 9.21
N HIS A 199 16.58 -27.99 9.25
CA HIS A 199 16.36 -28.81 10.45
C HIS A 199 15.61 -28.12 11.60
N THR A 200 14.99 -26.98 11.34
CA THR A 200 14.25 -26.18 12.33
C THR A 200 12.77 -26.23 12.02
N LYS A 201 11.94 -26.40 13.05
CA LYS A 201 10.48 -26.30 12.92
C LYS A 201 10.07 -24.83 12.81
N ILE A 202 9.40 -24.47 11.73
CA ILE A 202 9.05 -23.08 11.42
C ILE A 202 7.52 -22.88 11.35
N ARG A 203 7.10 -21.61 11.34
CA ARG A 203 5.72 -21.22 11.01
C ARG A 203 5.76 -20.11 9.97
N ILE A 204 4.99 -20.27 8.89
CA ILE A 204 4.92 -19.31 7.80
C ILE A 204 3.59 -18.55 7.86
N GLU A 205 3.66 -17.23 7.74
CA GLU A 205 2.51 -16.33 7.84
C GLU A 205 2.52 -15.27 6.75
N GLU A 206 1.34 -14.75 6.41
CA GLU A 206 1.25 -13.47 5.70
C GLU A 206 1.71 -12.31 6.60
N PRO A 207 2.41 -11.30 6.05
CA PRO A 207 2.68 -10.06 6.76
C PRO A 207 1.39 -9.40 7.23
N TYR A 208 1.42 -8.83 8.43
CA TYR A 208 0.28 -8.12 8.98
C TYR A 208 -0.13 -6.94 8.09
N LYS A 209 -1.39 -6.92 7.66
CA LYS A 209 -1.94 -5.84 6.84
C LYS A 209 -2.19 -4.60 7.71
N SER A 210 -1.42 -3.54 7.45
CA SER A 210 -1.61 -2.26 8.14
C SER A 210 -3.03 -1.71 7.91
N LYS A 211 -3.67 -1.25 8.99
CA LYS A 211 -4.98 -0.58 8.94
C LYS A 211 -4.88 0.86 8.44
N VAL A 212 -3.67 1.39 8.27
CA VAL A 212 -3.43 2.76 7.80
C VAL A 212 -3.71 2.83 6.29
N ILE A 213 -4.47 3.84 5.88
CA ILE A 213 -4.72 4.11 4.46
C ILE A 213 -3.45 4.72 3.88
N SER A 214 -2.94 4.14 2.79
CA SER A 214 -1.77 4.67 2.09
C SER A 214 -2.04 6.09 1.63
N GLN A 215 -1.10 6.98 1.92
CA GLN A 215 -1.08 8.35 1.41
C GLN A 215 -0.02 8.46 0.33
N CYS A 216 -0.38 9.02 -0.82
CA CYS A 216 0.56 9.28 -1.88
C CYS A 216 1.47 10.44 -1.49
N LEU A 217 2.78 10.20 -1.37
CA LEU A 217 3.75 11.25 -1.01
C LEU A 217 3.96 12.30 -2.11
N LYS A 218 3.46 12.06 -3.33
CA LYS A 218 3.52 13.01 -4.45
C LYS A 218 2.39 14.03 -4.35
N CYS A 219 1.14 13.59 -4.44
CA CYS A 219 -0.04 14.46 -4.50
C CYS A 219 -0.82 14.60 -3.18
N GLN A 220 -0.39 13.92 -2.12
CA GLN A 220 -1.02 13.86 -0.80
C GLN A 220 -2.40 13.17 -0.72
N GLU A 221 -3.02 12.78 -1.85
CA GLU A 221 -4.26 12.00 -1.85
C GLU A 221 -4.07 10.60 -1.25
N TYR A 222 -5.16 10.06 -0.70
CA TYR A 222 -5.19 8.71 -0.14
C TYR A 222 -5.55 7.65 -1.17
N GLY A 223 -5.09 6.42 -0.94
CA GLY A 223 -5.53 5.23 -1.66
C GLY A 223 -4.54 4.70 -2.70
N HIS A 224 -3.48 5.43 -3.03
CA HIS A 224 -2.44 4.99 -3.98
C HIS A 224 -1.04 5.43 -3.51
N THR A 225 0.01 4.95 -4.19
CA THR A 225 1.41 5.26 -3.86
C THR A 225 2.05 6.15 -4.92
N ARG A 226 3.18 6.78 -4.57
CA ARG A 226 3.93 7.69 -5.46
C ARG A 226 4.30 7.05 -6.80
N THR A 227 4.69 5.77 -6.80
CA THR A 227 5.12 5.04 -8.01
C THR A 227 4.04 4.97 -9.09
N TYR A 228 2.77 4.95 -8.68
CA TYR A 228 1.63 4.83 -9.59
C TYR A 228 0.81 6.13 -9.64
N CYS A 229 1.47 7.27 -9.46
CA CYS A 229 0.85 8.59 -9.40
C CYS A 229 1.37 9.50 -10.52
N GLY A 230 0.50 9.78 -11.49
CA GLY A 230 0.68 10.78 -12.55
C GLY A 230 0.32 12.20 -12.14
N TYR A 231 -0.39 12.41 -11.03
CA TYR A 231 -0.80 13.75 -10.58
C TYR A 231 0.36 14.71 -10.30
N HIS A 232 0.06 16.01 -10.37
CA HIS A 232 0.98 17.07 -9.96
C HIS A 232 1.38 16.90 -8.47
N PRO A 233 2.63 17.22 -8.13
CA PRO A 233 3.07 17.17 -6.75
C PRO A 233 2.33 18.23 -5.92
N ARG A 234 2.07 17.90 -4.65
CA ARG A 234 1.53 18.84 -3.67
C ARG A 234 2.35 18.77 -2.38
N CYS A 235 2.66 19.92 -1.83
CA CYS A 235 3.44 20.02 -0.61
C CYS A 235 2.64 19.51 0.58
N VAL A 236 3.24 18.63 1.39
CA VAL A 236 2.60 18.13 2.63
C VAL A 236 2.42 19.24 3.67
N ARG A 237 3.17 20.35 3.54
CA ARG A 237 3.25 21.42 4.53
C ARG A 237 2.45 22.67 4.16
N CYS A 238 2.41 23.06 2.90
CA CYS A 238 1.85 24.36 2.50
C CYS A 238 0.84 24.28 1.36
N GLU A 239 0.34 23.09 1.02
CA GLU A 239 -0.71 22.88 0.01
C GLU A 239 -0.29 23.10 -1.47
N ASP A 240 0.74 23.90 -1.73
CA ASP A 240 1.18 24.33 -3.07
C ASP A 240 1.75 23.22 -3.97
N SER A 241 1.82 23.53 -5.27
CA SER A 241 2.23 22.62 -6.36
C SER A 241 3.75 22.42 -6.47
N HIS A 242 4.37 21.85 -5.44
CA HIS A 242 5.79 21.47 -5.44
C HIS A 242 6.07 20.24 -4.56
N GLN A 243 7.25 19.64 -4.68
CA GLN A 243 7.66 18.57 -3.76
C GLN A 243 8.04 19.15 -2.40
N THR A 244 7.84 18.39 -1.32
CA THR A 244 8.12 18.89 0.04
C THR A 244 9.59 19.30 0.25
N SER A 245 10.52 18.71 -0.51
CA SER A 245 11.94 19.09 -0.52
C SER A 245 12.18 20.52 -1.03
N ASP A 246 11.32 20.99 -1.92
CA ASP A 246 11.46 22.24 -2.66
C ASP A 246 10.57 23.34 -2.05
N CYS A 247 10.06 23.10 -0.84
CA CYS A 247 9.14 24.00 -0.17
C CYS A 247 9.87 25.29 0.24
N PRO A 248 9.43 26.47 -0.24
CA PRO A 248 10.07 27.74 0.11
C PRO A 248 9.78 28.16 1.55
N ASN A 249 8.74 27.60 2.17
CA ASN A 249 8.33 27.97 3.53
C ASN A 249 9.27 27.35 4.57
N PRO A 250 9.76 28.14 5.54
CA PRO A 250 10.64 27.66 6.61
C PRO A 250 9.92 26.59 7.43
N ARG A 251 10.68 25.72 8.11
CA ARG A 251 10.14 24.55 8.83
C ARG A 251 9.05 24.89 9.86
N ASP A 252 9.17 26.06 10.47
CA ASP A 252 8.28 26.54 11.54
C ASP A 252 7.06 27.33 11.04
N ALA A 253 6.97 27.56 9.71
CA ALA A 253 5.79 28.20 9.14
C ALA A 253 4.51 27.39 9.45
N PRO A 254 3.38 28.06 9.76
CA PRO A 254 2.11 27.40 9.97
C PRO A 254 1.76 26.48 8.80
N PRO A 255 1.53 25.18 9.05
CA PRO A 255 1.23 24.25 7.97
C PRO A 255 -0.20 24.42 7.50
N LYS A 256 -0.44 24.20 6.20
CA LYS A 256 -1.75 24.15 5.57
C LYS A 256 -1.95 22.80 4.89
N CYS A 257 -3.04 22.12 5.25
CA CYS A 257 -3.31 20.77 4.78
C CYS A 257 -3.74 20.78 3.31
N ALA A 258 -3.06 20.02 2.45
CA ALA A 258 -3.47 19.87 1.06
C ALA A 258 -4.87 19.26 0.86
N LEU A 259 -5.41 18.54 1.84
CA LEU A 259 -6.66 17.80 1.68
C LEU A 259 -7.90 18.53 2.23
N CYS A 260 -7.73 19.28 3.31
CA CYS A 260 -8.84 19.98 3.98
C CYS A 260 -8.56 21.46 4.23
N SER A 261 -7.40 21.96 3.82
CA SER A 261 -6.97 23.35 3.93
C SER A 261 -6.87 23.92 5.36
N GLU A 262 -7.01 23.07 6.39
CA GLU A 262 -6.84 23.41 7.81
C GLU A 262 -5.36 23.51 8.25
N ASN A 263 -5.13 24.07 9.44
CA ASN A 263 -3.82 24.38 10.02
C ASN A 263 -3.05 23.15 10.55
N HIS A 264 -2.79 22.17 9.69
CA HIS A 264 -1.95 21.00 9.99
C HIS A 264 -1.34 20.45 8.69
N PRO A 265 -0.23 19.69 8.74
CA PRO A 265 0.30 19.06 7.53
C PRO A 265 -0.66 17.99 7.00
N ALA A 266 -0.58 17.68 5.70
CA ALA A 266 -1.48 16.73 5.04
C ALA A 266 -1.35 15.29 5.57
N ASN A 267 -0.22 14.95 6.21
CA ASN A 267 0.03 13.64 6.80
C ASN A 267 -0.56 13.46 8.21
N TYR A 268 -1.13 14.52 8.79
CA TYR A 268 -1.73 14.49 10.12
C TYR A 268 -2.91 13.52 10.19
N LYS A 269 -2.84 12.56 11.11
CA LYS A 269 -3.86 11.49 11.25
C LYS A 269 -5.15 11.93 11.94
N GLY A 270 -5.21 13.17 12.44
CA GLY A 270 -6.46 13.78 12.91
C GLY A 270 -7.26 14.51 11.83
N CYS A 271 -6.74 14.62 10.60
CA CYS A 271 -7.42 15.30 9.49
C CYS A 271 -8.83 14.74 9.26
N SER A 272 -9.81 15.64 9.08
CA SER A 272 -11.23 15.29 8.85
C SER A 272 -11.41 14.33 7.67
N ILE A 273 -10.73 14.60 6.55
CA ILE A 273 -10.74 13.75 5.35
C ILE A 273 -10.19 12.36 5.63
N TYR A 274 -9.08 12.25 6.38
CA TYR A 274 -8.52 10.96 6.74
C TYR A 274 -9.45 10.17 7.66
N ARG A 275 -10.04 10.82 8.67
CA ARG A 275 -11.00 10.20 9.59
C ARG A 275 -12.27 9.73 8.87
N GLU A 276 -12.77 10.50 7.91
CA GLU A 276 -13.88 10.12 7.04
C GLU A 276 -13.55 8.86 6.23
N LEU A 277 -12.39 8.83 5.57
CA LEU A 277 -11.93 7.65 4.82
C LEU A 277 -11.76 6.42 5.72
N GLN A 278 -11.27 6.58 6.94
CA GLN A 278 -11.18 5.49 7.92
C GLN A 278 -12.57 4.99 8.34
N ARG A 279 -13.56 5.87 8.51
CA ARG A 279 -14.94 5.49 8.84
C ARG A 279 -15.57 4.66 7.72
N ARG A 280 -15.41 5.09 6.46
CA ARG A 280 -15.93 4.37 5.27
C ARG A 280 -15.32 2.98 5.08
N LYS A 281 -14.08 2.76 5.53
CA LYS A 281 -13.41 1.44 5.46
C LYS A 281 -13.88 0.45 6.51
N LYS A 282 -14.46 0.91 7.62
CA LYS A 282 -15.02 -0.02 8.60
C LYS A 282 -16.29 -0.60 8.00
N PRO A 283 -16.45 -1.93 7.95
CA PRO A 283 -17.75 -2.50 7.62
C PRO A 283 -18.72 -1.92 8.64
N THR A 284 -19.71 -1.17 8.17
CA THR A 284 -20.84 -0.80 9.00
C THR A 284 -21.43 -2.11 9.49
N SER A 285 -21.22 -2.46 10.77
CA SER A 285 -22.15 -3.32 11.47
C SER A 285 -23.51 -2.70 11.20
N LYS A 286 -24.46 -3.46 10.65
CA LYS A 286 -25.84 -3.01 10.47
C LYS A 286 -26.37 -2.62 11.85
N SER A 287 -26.16 -1.39 12.27
CA SER A 287 -26.93 -0.80 13.35
C SER A 287 -28.30 -0.61 12.75
N ASN A 288 -29.30 -1.27 13.33
CA ASN A 288 -30.70 -1.05 13.04
C ASN A 288 -30.97 0.46 13.20
N ILE A 289 -30.92 1.19 12.09
CA ILE A 289 -31.47 2.53 12.04
C ILE A 289 -32.98 2.30 12.07
N VAL A 290 -33.56 2.47 13.25
CA VAL A 290 -34.98 2.76 13.39
C VAL A 290 -35.22 4.01 12.58
N THR A 291 -35.93 3.87 11.46
CA THR A 291 -36.41 4.99 10.67
C THR A 291 -37.49 5.69 11.47
N ASP A 292 -37.12 6.77 12.16
CA ASP A 292 -38.10 7.78 12.55
C ASP A 292 -38.54 8.52 11.27
N ASN A 293 -39.75 8.18 10.84
CA ASN A 293 -40.43 8.80 9.71
C ASN A 293 -40.78 10.26 10.07
N ILE A 294 -39.87 11.20 9.85
CA ILE A 294 -40.24 12.62 9.78
C ILE A 294 -40.76 12.91 8.38
N ARG A 295 -42.10 12.93 8.31
CA ARG A 295 -42.95 13.35 7.20
C ARG A 295 -42.60 14.78 6.82
N TYR A 296 -41.89 14.96 5.71
CA TYR A 296 -41.71 16.28 5.08
C TYR A 296 -43.06 16.79 4.58
N LYS A 297 -43.59 17.83 5.22
CA LYS A 297 -44.63 18.69 4.64
C LYS A 297 -43.92 19.77 3.83
N SER A 298 -44.28 19.87 2.55
CA SER A 298 -43.84 20.93 1.63
C SER A 298 -44.27 22.32 2.11
N PRO A 299 -43.49 23.39 1.84
CA PRO A 299 -43.88 24.75 2.20
C PRO A 299 -44.76 25.39 1.13
N ASN A 300 -45.83 26.05 1.55
CA ASN A 300 -46.54 27.02 0.72
C ASN A 300 -46.47 28.40 1.40
N ILE A 301 -46.37 29.43 0.56
CA ILE A 301 -46.00 30.82 0.84
C ILE A 301 -47.21 31.59 1.39
N GLN A 302 -47.03 32.45 2.43
CA GLN A 302 -47.39 33.89 2.41
C GLN A 302 -47.34 34.58 3.80
N SER A 303 -46.51 35.64 3.83
CA SER A 303 -46.64 36.98 4.43
C SER A 303 -47.33 37.25 5.78
N SER A 304 -46.57 37.96 6.63
CA SER A 304 -46.88 39.24 7.31
C SER A 304 -47.13 39.27 8.84
N HIS A 305 -46.42 40.22 9.45
CA HIS A 305 -46.61 40.94 10.74
C HIS A 305 -46.08 40.39 12.08
N LEU A 306 -45.21 41.21 12.70
CA LEU A 306 -44.94 41.39 14.14
C LEU A 306 -45.91 42.47 14.72
N PRO A 307 -46.07 42.73 16.06
CA PRO A 307 -45.07 42.57 17.13
C PRO A 307 -45.54 42.18 18.58
N ASN A 308 -44.54 42.02 19.45
CA ASN A 308 -44.42 42.33 20.90
C ASN A 308 -44.63 41.30 22.03
N ASP A 309 -43.50 41.12 22.75
CA ASP A 309 -43.22 41.05 24.20
C ASP A 309 -43.90 40.05 25.14
N THR A 310 -43.11 39.14 25.73
CA THR A 310 -42.75 39.19 27.17
C THR A 310 -41.52 38.32 27.49
N LEU A 311 -40.61 38.84 28.32
CA LEU A 311 -39.44 38.18 28.91
C LEU A 311 -39.81 37.05 29.88
N PHE A 312 -38.98 35.99 29.97
CA PHE A 312 -38.41 35.44 31.23
C PHE A 312 -37.16 34.56 30.95
N ASN A 313 -36.28 34.49 31.94
CA ASN A 313 -34.83 34.28 31.88
C ASN A 313 -34.30 32.83 32.09
N LYS A 314 -33.04 32.61 31.62
CA LYS A 314 -31.95 31.64 32.01
C LYS A 314 -31.87 30.24 31.34
N PRO A 315 -30.65 29.64 31.20
CA PRO A 315 -29.49 30.05 30.37
C PRO A 315 -28.96 28.89 29.45
N PRO A 316 -28.17 29.16 28.39
CA PRO A 316 -27.64 28.09 27.53
C PRO A 316 -26.23 27.62 27.95
N TYR A 317 -26.06 26.31 27.96
CA TYR A 317 -24.79 25.59 28.11
C TYR A 317 -23.94 25.79 26.84
N SER A 318 -22.81 26.49 26.95
CA SER A 318 -21.86 26.69 25.85
C SER A 318 -20.76 25.64 25.89
N ASP A 319 -20.73 24.75 24.90
CA ASP A 319 -19.60 23.84 24.66
C ASP A 319 -18.51 24.58 23.86
N GLN A 320 -17.59 25.24 24.57
CA GLN A 320 -16.38 25.81 24.00
C GLN A 320 -15.30 24.73 23.86
N HIS A 321 -15.01 24.35 22.61
CA HIS A 321 -13.82 23.56 22.26
C HIS A 321 -12.54 24.32 22.66
N LYS A 322 -11.84 23.82 23.69
CA LYS A 322 -10.56 24.38 24.16
C LYS A 322 -9.40 23.90 23.29
N SER A 323 -8.56 24.84 22.87
CA SER A 323 -7.29 24.62 22.15
C SER A 323 -6.22 24.02 23.06
N TYR A 324 -5.31 23.23 22.48
CA TYR A 324 -4.18 22.55 23.14
C TYR A 324 -3.31 23.49 23.98
N ALA A 325 -3.15 24.75 23.56
CA ALA A 325 -2.39 25.77 24.28
C ALA A 325 -2.97 26.13 25.66
N HIS A 326 -4.25 25.84 25.91
CA HIS A 326 -4.93 26.19 27.16
C HIS A 326 -4.76 25.13 28.26
N ILE A 327 -4.28 23.93 27.91
CA ILE A 327 -4.11 22.80 28.84
C ILE A 327 -2.74 22.87 29.54
N THR A 328 -1.74 23.50 28.93
CA THR A 328 -0.36 23.54 29.45
C THR A 328 -0.04 24.75 30.32
N SER A 329 -0.96 25.71 30.50
CA SER A 329 -0.69 26.93 31.29
C SER A 329 -1.03 26.83 32.78
N ASN A 330 -1.79 25.81 33.22
CA ASN A 330 -2.35 25.76 34.58
C ASN A 330 -1.90 24.54 35.41
N GLN A 331 -0.61 24.20 35.40
CA GLN A 331 -0.03 23.38 36.46
C GLN A 331 1.14 24.10 37.13
N SER A 332 0.78 25.04 37.99
CA SER A 332 1.62 25.50 39.09
C SER A 332 0.82 25.30 40.37
N ASN A 333 1.16 24.26 41.15
CA ASN A 333 0.85 24.20 42.57
C ASN A 333 1.93 23.40 43.30
N ASN A 334 2.85 24.14 43.91
CA ASN A 334 3.19 24.10 45.33
C ASN A 334 2.95 22.78 46.08
N HIS A 335 4.05 22.11 46.45
CA HIS A 335 4.23 21.58 47.80
C HIS A 335 5.70 21.70 48.22
N ALA A 336 5.92 22.32 49.39
CA ALA A 336 7.21 22.55 50.02
C ALA A 336 7.68 21.29 50.80
N HIS A 337 8.98 20.98 50.80
CA HIS A 337 9.92 21.36 51.86
C HIS A 337 11.34 20.80 51.67
N SER A 338 12.29 21.64 52.08
CA SER A 338 13.63 21.34 52.64
C SER A 338 14.83 21.21 51.70
N SER A 339 15.77 22.10 52.00
CA SER A 339 17.06 22.42 51.40
C SER A 339 18.14 21.36 51.63
N ASN A 340 19.02 21.17 50.64
CA ASN A 340 20.48 21.13 50.84
C ASN A 340 21.24 21.34 49.51
N PRO A 341 22.49 21.86 49.55
CA PRO A 341 23.16 22.47 48.39
C PRO A 341 23.92 21.46 47.50
N ILE A 342 24.06 21.87 46.24
CA ILE A 342 24.79 21.25 45.12
C ILE A 342 26.31 21.18 45.40
N PRO A 343 27.02 20.07 45.06
CA PRO A 343 28.45 20.10 44.78
C PRO A 343 28.72 20.29 43.27
N PRO A 344 29.86 20.91 42.88
CA PRO A 344 30.11 21.32 41.50
C PRO A 344 30.42 20.13 40.59
N ASP A 345 29.89 20.18 39.37
CA ASP A 345 30.17 19.25 38.29
C ASP A 345 31.53 19.56 37.66
N VAL A 346 32.30 18.51 37.41
CA VAL A 346 33.66 18.56 36.87
C VAL A 346 33.58 18.50 35.35
N ASP A 347 34.08 19.56 34.71
CA ASP A 347 34.24 19.65 33.25
C ASP A 347 35.50 18.90 32.82
N VAL A 348 35.39 17.82 32.03
CA VAL A 348 36.49 17.32 31.20
C VAL A 348 35.96 16.64 29.92
N ASN A 349 35.91 17.41 28.83
CA ASN A 349 36.29 16.89 27.52
C ASN A 349 37.77 16.49 27.54
N LYS A 350 38.10 15.19 27.40
CA LYS A 350 39.38 14.72 26.81
C LYS A 350 39.37 13.22 26.49
N ILE A 351 39.40 12.93 25.18
CA ILE A 351 40.34 12.02 24.49
C ILE A 351 40.25 10.50 24.79
N ILE A 352 39.54 9.75 23.93
CA ILE A 352 40.02 8.77 22.90
C ILE A 352 38.82 8.01 22.32
#